data_AF-A0A4S8QU09-F1
#
_entry.id   AF-A0A4S8QU09-F1
#
_cell.length_a   1.000
_cell.length_b   1.000
_cell.length_c   1.000
_cell.angle_alpha   90.00
_cell.angle_beta   90.00
_cell.angle_gamma   90.00
#
_symmetry.space_group_name_H-M   'P 1'
#
loop_
_entity.id
_entity.type
_entity.pdbx_description
1 polymer ?
#
loop_
_entity_poly.entity_id
_entity_poly.type
_entity_poly.pdbx_seq_one_letter_code
_entity_poly.pdbx_strand_id
1 'polypeptide(L)'
;MLLYLVQNPEKLHKLVAEIRKTFQREEDIKIATLRDLPYLNAVINEGLRLKNPVPGGLPRIVPPGGDIYVDTLLPPGVSIHHLTRYSNITDRCRQPFSIGHSNCIEIWLVIARLLWAFDVAETEKRLDWTKLKTLMIIQKESIMLSIKIREGINELSKTT
;
A
#
# COMPACT_ATOMS: atom_id res chain seq x y z
N MET A 1 6.00 -0.51 1.72
CA MET A 1 5.63 -1.66 0.87
C MET A 1 6.78 -2.11 -0.02
N LEU A 2 7.32 -1.29 -0.94
CA LEU A 2 8.46 -1.67 -1.80
C LEU A 2 9.64 -2.28 -1.02
N LEU A 3 10.03 -1.67 0.11
CA LEU A 3 11.13 -2.21 0.94
C LEU A 3 10.84 -3.62 1.49
N TYR A 4 9.60 -3.96 1.82
CA TYR A 4 9.25 -5.31 2.27
C TYR A 4 9.33 -6.32 1.13
N LEU A 5 8.98 -5.92 -0.09
CA LEU A 5 9.13 -6.78 -1.28
C LEU A 5 10.61 -7.05 -1.57
N VAL A 6 11.44 -6.02 -1.48
CA VAL A 6 12.88 -6.12 -1.70
C VAL A 6 13.55 -7.07 -0.69
N GLN A 7 13.12 -7.05 0.57
CA GLN A 7 13.56 -8.01 1.61
C GLN A 7 13.00 -9.44 1.44
N ASN A 8 12.07 -9.65 0.51
CA ASN A 8 11.43 -10.93 0.22
C ASN A 8 11.49 -11.21 -1.29
N PRO A 9 12.67 -11.53 -1.84
CA PRO A 9 12.90 -11.59 -3.29
C PRO A 9 11.95 -12.58 -4.00
N GLU A 10 11.60 -13.70 -3.36
CA GLU A 10 10.62 -14.65 -3.88
C GLU A 10 9.24 -13.99 -4.14
N LYS A 11 8.76 -13.17 -3.19
CA LYS A 11 7.48 -12.47 -3.29
C LYS A 11 7.55 -11.35 -4.32
N LEU A 12 8.69 -10.64 -4.38
CA LEU A 12 8.94 -9.63 -5.41
C LEU A 12 8.91 -10.25 -6.81
N HIS A 13 9.62 -11.36 -7.03
CA HIS A 13 9.64 -12.06 -8.31
C HIS A 13 8.25 -12.52 -8.73
N LYS A 14 7.45 -13.07 -7.79
CA LYS A 14 6.07 -13.48 -8.05
C LYS A 14 5.19 -12.30 -8.49
N LEU A 15 5.33 -11.14 -7.85
CA LEU A 15 4.60 -9.93 -8.20
C LEU A 15 5.03 -9.37 -9.56
N VAL A 16 6.33 -9.28 -9.79
CA VAL A 16 6.91 -8.83 -11.08
C VAL A 16 6.44 -9.75 -12.21
N ALA A 17 6.42 -11.06 -11.99
CA ALA A 17 5.94 -12.03 -12.97
C ALA A 17 4.45 -11.83 -13.30
N GLU A 18 3.58 -11.60 -12.30
CA GLU A 18 2.16 -11.31 -12.54
C GLU A 18 2.00 -10.04 -13.39
N ILE A 19 2.65 -8.94 -13.02
CA ILE A 19 2.53 -7.65 -13.73
C ILE A 19 3.08 -7.74 -15.16
N ARG A 20 4.28 -8.30 -15.33
CA ARG A 20 4.95 -8.39 -16.66
C ARG A 20 4.30 -9.40 -17.59
N LYS A 21 3.63 -10.43 -17.04
CA LYS A 21 2.84 -11.39 -17.83
C LYS A 21 1.54 -10.76 -18.32
N THR A 22 0.91 -9.91 -17.51
CA THR A 22 -0.36 -9.28 -17.86
C THR A 22 -0.19 -8.10 -18.82
N PHE A 23 0.84 -7.28 -18.66
CA PHE A 23 1.02 -6.06 -19.46
C PHE A 23 2.27 -6.14 -20.34
N GLN A 24 2.07 -6.09 -21.67
CA GLN A 24 3.17 -6.06 -22.64
C GLN A 24 3.64 -4.63 -22.95
N ARG A 25 2.74 -3.64 -22.93
CA ARG A 25 3.08 -2.22 -23.09
C ARG A 25 2.77 -1.45 -21.82
N GLU A 26 3.50 -0.37 -21.59
CA GLU A 26 3.27 0.50 -20.44
C GLU A 26 1.88 1.17 -20.50
N GLU A 27 1.44 1.53 -21.70
CA GLU A 27 0.14 2.18 -21.98
C GLU A 27 -1.07 1.33 -21.57
N ASP A 28 -0.89 0.00 -21.51
CA ASP A 28 -1.95 -0.95 -21.15
C ASP A 28 -2.20 -0.98 -19.62
N ILE A 29 -1.30 -0.40 -18.83
CA ILE A 29 -1.36 -0.38 -17.38
C ILE A 29 -2.40 0.67 -16.94
N LYS A 30 -3.65 0.22 -16.75
CA LYS A 30 -4.79 1.05 -16.33
C LYS A 30 -5.28 0.64 -14.94
N ILE A 31 -5.82 1.59 -14.18
CA ILE A 31 -6.35 1.33 -12.82
C ILE A 31 -7.37 0.20 -12.82
N ALA A 32 -8.28 0.18 -13.80
CA ALA A 32 -9.36 -0.79 -13.87
C ALA A 32 -8.81 -2.22 -13.89
N THR A 33 -7.82 -2.49 -14.75
CA THR A 33 -7.22 -3.82 -14.90
C THR A 33 -6.29 -4.19 -13.74
N LEU A 34 -5.67 -3.20 -13.09
CA LEU A 34 -4.83 -3.45 -11.91
C LEU A 34 -5.63 -3.93 -10.69
N ARG A 35 -6.90 -3.53 -10.57
CA ARG A 35 -7.78 -4.00 -9.48
C ARG A 35 -8.17 -5.46 -9.62
N ASP A 36 -8.00 -6.06 -10.79
CA ASP A 36 -8.34 -7.46 -11.02
C ASP A 36 -7.14 -8.39 -10.78
N LEU A 37 -5.95 -7.84 -10.52
CA LEU A 37 -4.75 -8.62 -10.26
C LEU A 37 -4.72 -9.16 -8.82
N PRO A 38 -4.88 -10.48 -8.61
CA PRO A 38 -5.08 -11.02 -7.27
C PRO A 38 -3.83 -10.89 -6.39
N TYR A 39 -2.64 -11.10 -6.94
CA TYR A 39 -1.42 -11.05 -6.14
C TYR A 39 -0.99 -9.60 -5.85
N LEU A 40 -1.13 -8.69 -6.81
CA LEU A 40 -0.94 -7.25 -6.58
C LEU A 40 -1.85 -6.73 -5.45
N ASN A 41 -3.14 -7.07 -5.48
CA ASN A 41 -4.07 -6.69 -4.41
C ASN A 41 -3.67 -7.29 -3.07
N ALA A 42 -3.27 -8.56 -3.03
CA ALA A 42 -2.81 -9.21 -1.81
C ALA A 42 -1.58 -8.50 -1.23
N VAL A 43 -0.61 -8.13 -2.08
CA VAL A 43 0.60 -7.39 -1.67
C VAL A 43 0.27 -6.00 -1.14
N ILE A 44 -0.64 -5.27 -1.80
CA ILE A 44 -1.06 -3.94 -1.37
C ILE A 44 -1.79 -4.03 -0.03
N ASN A 45 -2.73 -4.96 0.10
CA ASN A 45 -3.47 -5.19 1.34
C ASN A 45 -2.53 -5.56 2.49
N GLU A 46 -1.54 -6.41 2.25
CA GLU A 46 -0.53 -6.75 3.25
C GLU A 46 0.41 -5.59 3.56
N GLY A 47 0.75 -4.78 2.55
CA GLY A 47 1.52 -3.56 2.73
C GLY A 47 0.82 -2.55 3.63
N LEU A 48 -0.49 -2.37 3.43
CA LEU A 48 -1.34 -1.49 4.24
C LEU A 48 -1.61 -2.07 5.64
N ARG A 49 -1.65 -3.40 5.77
CA ARG A 49 -1.71 -4.09 7.07
C ARG A 49 -0.47 -3.82 7.91
N LEU A 50 0.71 -3.98 7.32
CA LEU A 50 1.99 -3.79 8.00
C LEU A 50 2.29 -2.32 8.27
N LYS A 51 1.90 -1.45 7.34
CA LYS A 51 2.15 -0.02 7.41
C LYS A 51 0.89 0.74 7.07
N ASN A 52 0.01 0.84 8.05
CA ASN A 52 -1.18 1.67 7.94
C ASN A 52 -0.75 3.15 7.96
N PRO A 53 -1.00 3.93 6.89
CA PRO A 53 -0.67 5.35 6.85
C PRO A 53 -1.50 6.18 7.85
N VAL A 54 -2.67 5.68 8.26
CA VAL A 54 -3.57 6.34 9.22
C VAL A 54 -3.97 5.36 10.33
N PRO A 55 -3.07 5.04 11.28
CA PRO A 55 -3.35 4.05 12.33
C PRO A 55 -4.57 4.38 13.20
N GLY A 56 -4.79 5.67 13.45
CA GLY A 56 -5.88 6.18 14.30
C GLY A 56 -7.23 6.42 13.60
N GLY A 57 -7.33 6.11 12.30
CA GLY A 57 -8.48 6.47 11.48
C GLY A 57 -8.69 7.99 11.36
N LEU A 58 -9.66 8.40 10.55
CA LEU A 58 -10.08 9.80 10.53
C LEU A 58 -11.03 10.06 11.72
N PRO A 59 -10.86 11.17 12.47
CA PRO A 59 -11.76 11.51 13.56
C PRO A 59 -13.19 11.69 13.04
N ARG A 60 -14.15 11.15 13.79
CA ARG A 60 -15.59 11.36 13.57
C ARG A 60 -16.17 12.09 14.78
N ILE A 61 -17.04 13.07 14.54
CA ILE A 61 -17.69 13.84 15.60
C ILE A 61 -19.10 13.28 15.78
N VAL A 62 -19.48 13.01 17.03
CA VAL A 62 -20.84 12.60 17.37
C VAL A 62 -21.82 13.73 17.03
N PRO A 63 -22.90 13.45 16.26
CA PRO A 63 -23.84 14.47 15.81
C PRO A 63 -24.56 15.17 16.98
N PRO A 64 -25.16 16.34 16.74
CA PRO A 64 -26.06 16.98 17.71
C PRO A 64 -27.20 16.03 18.08
N GLY A 65 -27.36 15.74 19.37
CA GLY A 65 -28.35 14.75 19.87
C GLY A 65 -27.73 13.46 20.43
N GLY A 66 -26.42 13.25 20.25
CA GLY A 66 -25.75 12.01 20.67
C GLY A 66 -25.93 10.87 19.66
N ASP A 67 -25.28 9.75 19.91
CA ASP A 67 -25.44 8.52 19.11
C ASP A 67 -25.24 7.28 20.00
N ILE A 68 -25.72 6.11 19.58
CA ILE A 68 -25.54 4.86 20.33
C ILE A 68 -24.54 3.97 19.60
N TYR A 69 -23.47 3.60 20.28
CA TYR A 69 -22.48 2.64 19.79
C TYR A 69 -22.36 1.47 20.74
N VAL A 70 -22.69 0.26 20.27
CA VAL A 70 -22.64 -0.99 21.06
C VAL A 70 -23.30 -0.78 22.44
N ASP A 71 -24.58 -0.43 22.41
CA ASP A 71 -25.43 -0.19 23.59
C ASP A 71 -24.92 0.90 24.55
N THR A 72 -23.94 1.71 24.13
CA THR A 72 -23.39 2.83 24.90
C THR A 72 -23.79 4.15 24.25
N LEU A 73 -24.40 5.05 25.04
CA LEU A 73 -24.75 6.39 24.58
C LEU A 73 -23.49 7.27 24.53
N LEU A 74 -23.23 7.85 23.37
CA LEU A 74 -22.13 8.76 23.10
C LEU A 74 -22.64 10.22 23.19
N PRO A 75 -22.03 11.06 24.04
CA PRO A 75 -22.41 12.46 24.13
C PRO A 75 -22.14 13.24 22.82
N PRO A 76 -22.97 14.25 22.50
CA PRO A 76 -22.76 15.09 21.32
C PRO A 76 -21.41 15.82 21.39
N GLY A 77 -20.75 15.99 20.25
CA GLY A 77 -19.48 16.73 20.15
C GLY A 77 -18.22 15.96 20.55
N VAL A 78 -18.33 14.69 20.98
CA VAL A 78 -17.18 13.84 21.26
C VAL A 78 -16.49 13.42 19.96
N SER A 79 -15.15 13.54 19.90
CA SER A 79 -14.33 13.01 18.79
C SER A 79 -14.04 11.53 19.03
N ILE A 80 -14.48 10.70 18.09
CA ILE A 80 -14.27 9.26 18.09
C ILE A 80 -13.18 8.94 17.07
N HIS A 81 -12.15 8.26 17.55
CA HIS A 81 -11.05 7.76 16.73
C HIS A 81 -11.16 6.24 16.66
N HIS A 82 -11.26 5.69 15.46
CA HIS A 82 -11.27 4.25 15.27
C HIS A 82 -9.85 3.75 15.10
N LEU A 83 -9.38 2.91 16.03
CA LEU A 83 -8.11 2.20 15.85
C LEU A 83 -8.31 1.11 14.80
N THR A 84 -7.71 1.27 13.63
CA THR A 84 -7.77 0.26 12.57
C THR A 84 -6.98 -0.97 13.00
N ARG A 85 -7.68 -1.95 13.59
CA ARG A 85 -7.10 -3.24 13.95
C ARG A 85 -7.29 -4.20 12.77
N TYR A 86 -6.19 -4.51 12.09
CA TYR A 86 -6.16 -5.59 11.11
C TYR A 86 -6.21 -6.93 11.85
N SER A 87 -7.40 -7.49 12.03
CA SER A 87 -7.58 -8.89 12.44
C SER A 87 -7.97 -9.74 11.23
N ASN A 88 -7.63 -11.03 11.28
CA ASN A 88 -7.84 -11.98 10.17
C ASN A 88 -9.33 -12.35 9.96
N ILE A 89 -10.27 -11.67 10.63
CA ILE A 89 -11.60 -12.22 10.90
C ILE A 89 -12.66 -11.79 9.87
N THR A 90 -12.55 -10.66 9.18
CA THR A 90 -13.46 -10.31 8.07
C THR A 90 -12.88 -9.27 7.11
N ASP A 91 -13.42 -9.21 5.89
CA ASP A 91 -13.03 -8.22 4.86
C ASP A 91 -13.29 -6.76 5.28
N ARG A 92 -14.20 -6.54 6.25
CA ARG A 92 -14.46 -5.21 6.84
C ARG A 92 -13.32 -4.67 7.69
N CYS A 93 -12.41 -5.52 8.17
CA CYS A 93 -11.25 -5.09 8.97
C CYS A 93 -10.09 -4.59 8.09
N ARG A 94 -10.16 -4.74 6.76
CA ARG A 94 -9.16 -4.30 5.79
C ARG A 94 -9.45 -2.90 5.25
N GLN A 95 -9.73 -1.95 6.13
CA GLN A 95 -10.09 -0.57 5.76
C GLN A 95 -9.03 0.43 6.26
N PRO A 96 -7.84 0.46 5.63
CA PRO A 96 -6.76 1.35 6.02
C PRO A 96 -7.10 2.83 5.82
N PHE A 97 -8.06 3.15 4.94
CA PHE A 97 -8.51 4.51 4.65
C PHE A 97 -9.86 4.87 5.29
N SER A 98 -10.28 4.14 6.34
CA SER A 98 -11.63 4.26 6.94
C SER A 98 -12.75 3.87 5.96
N ILE A 99 -14.01 3.94 6.41
CA ILE A 99 -15.20 3.65 5.60
C ILE A 99 -15.53 4.90 4.76
N GLY A 100 -15.40 4.82 3.42
CA GLY A 100 -15.77 5.90 2.50
C GLY A 100 -15.02 5.91 1.16
N HIS A 101 -15.35 6.87 0.29
CA HIS A 101 -14.90 6.96 -1.12
C HIS A 101 -13.40 7.28 -1.33
N SER A 102 -12.62 7.47 -0.26
CA SER A 102 -11.23 7.93 -0.31
C SER A 102 -10.24 6.78 -0.31
N ASN A 103 -10.34 5.87 -1.28
CA ASN A 103 -9.27 4.89 -1.52
C ASN A 103 -8.14 5.60 -2.28
N CYS A 104 -6.89 5.50 -1.80
CA CYS A 104 -5.72 5.97 -2.56
C CYS A 104 -5.46 5.07 -3.77
N ILE A 105 -6.24 5.27 -4.83
CA ILE A 105 -6.22 4.46 -6.06
C ILE A 105 -4.85 4.52 -6.77
N GLU A 106 -4.06 5.56 -6.53
CA GLU A 106 -2.78 5.78 -7.19
C GLU A 106 -1.70 4.77 -6.79
N ILE A 107 -1.82 4.13 -5.61
CA ILE A 107 -0.84 3.16 -5.13
C ILE A 107 -0.65 2.01 -6.14
N TRP A 108 -1.75 1.48 -6.68
CA TRP A 108 -1.72 0.39 -7.67
C TRP A 108 -0.92 0.78 -8.91
N LEU A 109 -1.19 1.96 -9.47
CA LEU A 109 -0.52 2.44 -10.68
C LEU A 109 0.98 2.62 -10.46
N VAL A 110 1.36 3.29 -9.37
CA VAL A 110 2.76 3.60 -9.09
C VAL A 110 3.57 2.32 -8.93
N ILE A 111 3.05 1.34 -8.18
CA ILE A 111 3.73 0.05 -7.97
C ILE A 111 3.85 -0.70 -9.28
N ALA A 112 2.76 -0.79 -10.04
CA ALA A 112 2.72 -1.56 -11.27
C ALA A 112 3.69 -0.99 -12.31
N ARG A 113 3.66 0.32 -12.56
CA ARG A 113 4.57 0.97 -13.52
C ARG A 113 6.03 0.87 -13.09
N LEU A 114 6.31 1.05 -11.80
CA LEU A 114 7.68 0.95 -11.29
C LEU A 114 8.24 -0.46 -11.45
N LEU A 115 7.51 -1.50 -11.08
CA LEU A 115 7.97 -2.89 -11.19
C LEU A 115 7.96 -3.41 -12.64
N TRP A 116 7.11 -2.83 -13.49
CA TRP A 116 7.11 -3.13 -14.92
C TRP A 116 8.34 -2.54 -15.61
N ALA A 117 8.70 -1.29 -15.28
CA ALA A 117 9.79 -0.54 -15.92
C ALA A 117 11.18 -0.81 -15.34
N PHE A 118 11.27 -1.13 -14.04
CA PHE A 118 12.54 -1.25 -13.35
C PHE A 118 12.72 -2.61 -12.67
N ASP A 119 13.95 -3.12 -12.72
CA ASP A 119 14.42 -4.21 -11.88
C ASP A 119 14.95 -3.61 -10.57
N VAL A 120 14.35 -4.02 -9.45
CA VAL A 120 14.66 -3.50 -8.11
C VAL A 120 15.33 -4.61 -7.30
N ALA A 121 16.49 -4.32 -6.72
CA ALA A 121 17.23 -5.25 -5.87
C ALA A 121 17.67 -4.60 -4.55
N GLU A 122 17.78 -5.42 -3.50
CA GLU A 122 18.30 -4.98 -2.19
C GLU A 122 19.82 -4.80 -2.27
N THR A 123 20.32 -3.73 -1.69
CA THR A 123 21.75 -3.59 -1.36
C THR A 123 21.99 -4.01 0.09
N GLU A 124 23.14 -4.64 0.35
CA GLU A 124 23.62 -5.44 1.51
C GLU A 124 23.06 -5.22 2.94
N LYS A 125 22.41 -4.10 3.27
CA LYS A 125 21.94 -3.80 4.63
C LYS A 125 20.44 -4.07 4.81
N ARG A 126 20.11 -5.22 5.40
CA ARG A 126 18.75 -5.56 5.82
C ARG A 126 18.26 -4.63 6.93
N LEU A 127 17.24 -3.81 6.64
CA LEU A 127 16.65 -2.90 7.62
C LEU A 127 15.84 -3.67 8.68
N ASP A 128 16.13 -3.42 9.96
CA ASP A 128 15.37 -3.92 11.10
C ASP A 128 14.31 -2.91 11.51
N TRP A 129 13.06 -3.24 11.19
CA TRP A 129 11.89 -2.39 11.37
C TRP A 129 11.52 -2.15 12.83
N THR A 130 11.89 -3.05 13.73
CA THR A 130 11.56 -2.94 15.17
C THR A 130 12.28 -1.77 15.84
N LYS A 131 13.33 -1.26 15.20
CA LYS A 131 14.17 -0.17 15.71
C LYS A 131 13.72 1.21 15.23
N LEU A 132 12.78 1.29 14.28
CA LEU A 132 12.25 2.57 13.82
C LEU A 132 11.28 3.15 14.86
N LYS A 133 11.55 4.37 15.32
CA LYS A 133 10.67 5.09 16.24
C LYS A 133 9.33 5.37 15.55
N THR A 134 8.26 4.77 16.08
CA THR A 134 6.89 5.01 15.63
C THR A 134 6.35 6.20 16.39
N LEU A 135 6.47 7.40 15.82
CA LEU A 135 5.58 8.53 16.14
C LEU A 135 4.39 8.46 15.17
N MET A 136 3.37 9.33 15.30
CA MET A 136 2.27 9.42 14.31
C MET A 136 2.78 9.53 12.84
N ILE A 137 4.07 9.87 12.67
CA ILE A 137 4.84 9.76 11.45
C ILE A 137 6.05 8.85 11.70
N ILE A 138 6.28 7.85 10.84
CA ILE A 138 7.45 6.98 10.91
C ILE A 138 8.67 7.74 10.37
N GLN A 139 9.67 7.96 11.22
CA GLN A 139 10.97 8.51 10.81
C GLN A 139 11.74 7.45 10.04
N LYS A 140 12.00 7.68 8.74
CA LYS A 140 12.73 6.75 7.87
C LYS A 140 14.23 7.06 7.91
N GLU A 141 15.05 6.04 8.14
CA GLU A 141 16.49 6.11 7.89
C GLU A 141 16.78 6.02 6.38
N SER A 142 17.99 6.43 5.96
CA SER A 142 18.43 6.33 4.56
C SER A 142 18.43 4.88 4.09
N ILE A 143 17.62 4.58 3.09
CA ILE A 143 17.52 3.25 2.46
C ILE A 143 18.14 3.34 1.07
N MET A 144 19.18 2.56 0.83
CA MET A 144 19.80 2.41 -0.49
C MET A 144 19.08 1.30 -1.26
N LEU A 145 18.71 1.59 -2.51
CA LEU A 145 18.08 0.63 -3.42
C LEU A 145 18.85 0.66 -4.75
N SER A 146 19.12 -0.52 -5.31
CA SER A 146 19.63 -0.62 -6.68
C SER A 146 18.43 -0.72 -7.63
N ILE A 147 18.30 0.25 -8.52
CA ILE A 147 17.25 0.31 -9.53
C ILE A 147 17.94 0.25 -10.90
N LYS A 148 17.57 -0.73 -11.72
CA LYS A 148 18.03 -0.86 -13.10
C LYS A 148 16.84 -0.74 -14.05
N ILE A 149 17.00 -0.01 -15.15
CA ILE A 149 15.99 0.03 -16.20
C ILE A 149 15.95 -1.35 -16.87
N ARG A 150 14.74 -1.86 -17.08
CA ARG A 150 14.53 -3.13 -17.77
C ARG A 150 15.05 -3.08 -19.21
N GLU A 151 15.72 -4.14 -19.63
CA GLU A 151 16.16 -4.31 -21.02
C GLU A 151 14.95 -4.31 -21.99
N GLY A 152 15.04 -3.53 -23.07
CA GLY A 152 13.97 -3.38 -24.09
C GLY A 152 13.11 -2.12 -24.01
N ILE A 153 13.21 -1.32 -22.93
CA ILE A 153 12.48 -0.04 -22.83
C ILE A 153 13.22 1.11 -23.54
N ASN A 154 14.55 1.09 -23.53
CA ASN A 154 15.40 2.14 -24.13
C ASN A 154 15.29 2.27 -25.66
N GLU A 155 14.71 1.27 -26.34
CA GLU A 155 14.49 1.32 -27.79
C GLU A 155 13.24 2.14 -28.16
N LEU A 156 12.26 2.23 -27.25
CA LEU A 156 11.02 3.00 -27.46
C LEU A 156 11.21 4.50 -27.23
N SER A 157 12.22 4.92 -26.46
CA SER A 157 12.49 6.34 -26.19
C SER A 157 13.41 7.03 -27.21
N LYS A 158 13.92 6.30 -28.21
CA LYS A 158 14.81 6.84 -29.26
C LYS A 158 14.08 7.19 -30.57
N THR A 159 12.77 7.03 -30.65
CA THR A 159 11.98 7.23 -31.88
C THR A 159 10.98 8.38 -31.78
N THR A 160 11.29 9.43 -31.03
CA THR A 160 10.53 10.69 -31.05
C THR A 160 11.47 11.87 -31.08
#